data_AF-A0A1Y2AUK0-F1
#
_entry.id   AF-A0A1Y2AUK0-F1
#
_cell.length_a   1.000
_cell.length_b   1.000
_cell.length_c   1.000
_cell.angle_alpha   90.00
_cell.angle_beta   90.00
_cell.angle_gamma   90.00
#
_symmetry.space_group_name_H-M   'P 1'
#
loop_
_entity.id
_entity.type
_entity.pdbx_description
1 polymer ?
#
loop_
_entity_poly.entity_id
_entity_poly.type
_entity_poly.pdbx_seq_one_letter_code
_entity_poly.pdbx_strand_id
1 'polypeptide(L)'
;MKVITALTAIAAITAKVSASCFSEKLGYKCCEGNVVEYIDEDGKWGIENDQWCGISDSALKKRQWWGQNNNWGQNQWNPWGQNNNQGGNPWGQNNNQGGNPWGQNNNQGGNPWGQNNNQGGNPWGQNNNQGGNPWGQNNNQGGNPWGQNNNQGGNPWEQNNNNQGGQDNAPPAQQGQNNAPPAQQGQNNAPPAQQGQGNTAPAQGGSASYPYPLKNAPVPSKGCGKNPSLNGEFNFNWSGGSRKVLIDIPQNYDSSHPYRLVFGMQCMGGSAGNVRNEGYYGLKPLDTGKTTIFVAPEGNGQQLPWGEADYKLFDELLEKLKGDLCIDESRVFSTGFSYGSMFSNGLSWNHQKVLRGVAVYETAERNIYLPTHTGDGIGWMGVLGFDDNLCTPEMGRAARDIILSHNSQGGSAKNEKAEEAQPGGPHKCYDYKTVDEKFPVRWCTQSGGHLWDHKDPGQGQSWVPQATWEFINKF
;
A
#
# COMPACT_ATOMS: atom_id res chain seq x y z
N MET A 1 -64.87 -51.29 -26.91
CA MET A 1 -64.91 -50.67 -25.55
C MET A 1 -64.36 -51.69 -24.56
N LYS A 2 -63.35 -51.40 -23.72
CA LYS A 2 -62.57 -50.17 -23.50
C LYS A 2 -61.07 -50.53 -23.43
N VAL A 3 -60.20 -49.62 -23.87
CA VAL A 3 -58.75 -49.65 -23.60
C VAL A 3 -58.51 -48.99 -22.24
N ILE A 4 -57.69 -49.57 -21.37
CA ILE A 4 -57.02 -48.84 -20.28
C ILE A 4 -55.55 -49.29 -20.21
N THR A 5 -54.67 -48.30 -20.12
CA THR A 5 -53.23 -48.36 -20.33
C THR A 5 -52.46 -48.73 -19.05
N ALA A 6 -51.31 -49.38 -19.19
CA ALA A 6 -50.35 -49.52 -18.10
C ALA A 6 -49.52 -48.21 -17.93
N LEU A 7 -49.14 -47.90 -16.68
CA LEU A 7 -48.21 -46.81 -16.36
C LEU A 7 -47.20 -47.29 -15.31
N THR A 8 -46.08 -47.81 -15.79
CA THR A 8 -44.86 -48.00 -15.00
C THR A 8 -44.11 -46.67 -14.91
N ALA A 9 -44.01 -46.09 -13.71
CA ALA A 9 -43.26 -44.87 -13.49
C ALA A 9 -41.74 -45.15 -13.51
N ILE A 10 -41.12 -45.05 -14.69
CA ILE A 10 -39.66 -44.97 -14.79
C ILE A 10 -39.24 -43.55 -14.42
N ALA A 11 -38.63 -43.38 -13.25
CA ALA A 11 -38.01 -42.12 -12.85
C ALA A 11 -36.80 -41.86 -13.75
N ALA A 12 -36.98 -41.01 -14.76
CA ALA A 12 -35.87 -40.51 -15.56
C ALA A 12 -35.00 -39.60 -14.70
N ILE A 13 -33.88 -40.14 -14.20
CA ILE A 13 -32.82 -39.33 -13.58
C ILE A 13 -32.23 -38.45 -14.67
N THR A 14 -32.69 -37.19 -14.73
CA THR A 14 -32.13 -36.18 -15.60
C THR A 14 -30.79 -35.72 -15.04
N ALA A 15 -29.75 -36.51 -15.31
CA ALA A 15 -28.38 -36.07 -15.15
C ALA A 15 -28.18 -34.79 -15.97
N LYS A 16 -28.15 -33.64 -15.29
CA LYS A 16 -27.67 -32.40 -15.89
C LYS A 16 -26.22 -32.64 -16.26
N VAL A 17 -25.94 -32.71 -17.56
CA VAL A 17 -24.57 -32.73 -18.07
C VAL A 17 -23.92 -31.39 -17.70
N SER A 18 -23.19 -31.38 -16.59
CA SER A 18 -22.23 -30.33 -16.27
C SER A 18 -21.13 -30.33 -17.33
N ALA A 19 -20.52 -29.17 -17.58
CA ALA A 19 -19.38 -29.07 -18.49
C ALA A 19 -18.31 -30.10 -18.10
N SER A 20 -17.83 -30.88 -19.08
CA SER A 20 -17.01 -32.07 -18.83
C SER A 20 -15.80 -31.73 -17.95
N CYS A 21 -15.78 -32.34 -16.78
CA CYS A 21 -14.81 -32.12 -15.75
C CYS A 21 -13.60 -33.02 -16.02
N PHE A 22 -12.39 -32.44 -16.07
CA PHE A 22 -11.20 -33.14 -16.56
C PHE A 22 -10.85 -34.37 -15.71
N SER A 23 -11.00 -34.25 -14.38
CA SER A 23 -10.60 -35.26 -13.40
C SER A 23 -11.39 -36.57 -13.47
N GLU A 24 -12.61 -36.55 -14.01
CA GLU A 24 -13.44 -37.76 -14.16
C GLU A 24 -12.78 -38.77 -15.10
N LYS A 25 -12.03 -38.29 -16.12
CA LYS A 25 -11.23 -39.13 -17.02
C LYS A 25 -10.02 -39.78 -16.33
N LEU A 26 -9.59 -39.20 -15.21
CA LEU A 26 -8.47 -39.66 -14.39
C LEU A 26 -8.93 -40.49 -13.18
N GLY A 27 -10.24 -40.74 -13.05
CA GLY A 27 -10.84 -41.52 -11.97
C GLY A 27 -11.23 -40.73 -10.71
N TYR A 28 -11.14 -39.40 -10.73
CA TYR A 28 -11.45 -38.54 -9.59
C TYR A 28 -12.74 -37.74 -9.79
N LYS A 29 -13.51 -37.56 -8.72
CA LYS A 29 -14.76 -36.77 -8.74
C LYS A 29 -14.47 -35.30 -9.07
N CYS A 30 -15.53 -34.57 -9.41
CA CYS A 30 -15.47 -33.11 -9.50
C CYS A 30 -15.72 -32.47 -8.15
N CYS A 31 -15.05 -31.35 -7.87
CA CYS A 31 -15.32 -30.57 -6.67
C CYS A 31 -16.69 -29.89 -6.79
N GLU A 32 -17.47 -29.89 -5.71
CA GLU A 32 -18.68 -29.08 -5.60
C GLU A 32 -18.36 -27.60 -5.33
N GLY A 33 -17.27 -27.35 -4.59
CA GLY A 33 -16.64 -26.07 -4.33
C GLY A 33 -15.57 -25.70 -5.35
N ASN A 34 -14.80 -24.66 -5.03
CA ASN A 34 -13.87 -24.00 -5.96
C ASN A 34 -12.54 -23.55 -5.31
N VAL A 35 -12.19 -24.13 -4.17
CA VAL A 35 -10.90 -23.92 -3.49
C VAL A 35 -9.85 -24.76 -4.19
N VAL A 36 -8.82 -24.11 -4.73
CA VAL A 36 -7.73 -24.77 -5.47
C VAL A 36 -6.60 -25.10 -4.51
N GLU A 37 -6.37 -26.39 -4.28
CA GLU A 37 -5.29 -26.93 -3.45
C GLU A 37 -4.03 -27.26 -4.27
N TYR A 38 -4.19 -27.61 -5.55
CA TYR A 38 -3.09 -28.00 -6.43
C TYR A 38 -3.42 -27.72 -7.91
N ILE A 39 -2.40 -27.53 -8.76
CA ILE A 39 -2.52 -27.29 -10.20
C ILE A 39 -1.42 -28.07 -10.93
N ASP A 40 -1.79 -28.78 -11.99
CA ASP A 40 -0.89 -29.51 -12.88
C ASP A 40 -1.30 -29.35 -14.36
N GLU A 41 -0.77 -30.20 -15.23
CA GLU A 41 -1.06 -30.21 -16.68
C GLU A 41 -2.49 -30.65 -17.00
N ASP A 42 -3.14 -31.42 -16.12
CA ASP A 42 -4.50 -31.91 -16.30
C ASP A 42 -5.54 -30.86 -15.87
N GLY A 43 -5.27 -30.11 -14.80
CA GLY A 43 -6.08 -28.95 -14.42
C GLY A 43 -5.91 -28.46 -12.98
N LYS A 44 -7.00 -27.94 -12.42
CA LYS A 44 -7.08 -27.40 -11.05
C LYS A 44 -7.74 -28.40 -10.13
N TRP A 45 -7.09 -28.71 -9.02
CA TRP A 45 -7.52 -29.71 -8.06
C TRP A 45 -7.92 -29.08 -6.73
N GLY A 46 -8.88 -29.68 -6.06
CA GLY A 46 -9.28 -29.38 -4.69
C GLY A 46 -9.38 -30.65 -3.86
N ILE A 47 -9.63 -30.51 -2.56
CA ILE A 47 -9.84 -31.62 -1.63
C ILE A 47 -11.21 -31.45 -0.96
N GLU A 48 -12.07 -32.46 -1.09
CA GLU A 48 -13.40 -32.50 -0.48
C GLU A 48 -13.64 -33.86 0.19
N ASN A 49 -14.04 -33.86 1.47
CA ASN A 49 -14.19 -35.07 2.29
C ASN A 49 -12.92 -35.96 2.28
N ASP A 50 -11.74 -35.34 2.44
CA ASP A 50 -10.42 -35.96 2.38
C ASP A 50 -10.10 -36.70 1.07
N GLN A 51 -10.81 -36.38 -0.03
CA GLN A 51 -10.59 -36.94 -1.37
C GLN A 51 -10.24 -35.84 -2.39
N TRP A 52 -9.28 -36.15 -3.27
CA TRP A 52 -8.94 -35.28 -4.41
C TRP A 52 -10.11 -35.19 -5.41
N CYS A 53 -10.36 -33.97 -5.89
CA CYS A 53 -11.39 -33.68 -6.88
C CYS A 53 -10.91 -32.64 -7.91
N GLY A 54 -11.46 -32.67 -9.12
CA GLY A 54 -11.17 -31.68 -10.17
C GLY A 54 -12.15 -30.51 -10.15
N ILE A 55 -11.62 -29.29 -10.22
CA ILE A 55 -12.40 -28.06 -10.22
C ILE A 55 -12.74 -27.71 -11.66
N SER A 56 -13.98 -27.98 -12.05
CA SER A 56 -14.47 -27.64 -13.40
C SER A 56 -14.74 -26.14 -13.56
N ASP A 57 -14.74 -25.66 -14.81
CA ASP A 57 -15.20 -24.30 -15.16
C ASP A 57 -16.63 -24.01 -14.67
N SER A 58 -17.46 -25.04 -14.46
CA SER A 58 -18.81 -24.86 -13.91
C SER A 58 -18.81 -24.58 -12.40
N ALA A 59 -17.85 -25.16 -11.65
CA ALA A 59 -17.61 -24.81 -10.25
C ALA A 59 -17.04 -23.39 -10.10
N LEU A 60 -16.16 -22.97 -11.02
CA LEU A 60 -15.71 -21.59 -11.12
C LEU A 60 -16.88 -20.62 -11.44
N LYS A 61 -17.82 -21.03 -12.30
CA LYS A 61 -19.04 -20.25 -12.62
C LYS A 61 -20.06 -20.15 -11.47
N LYS A 62 -20.05 -21.03 -10.45
CA LYS A 62 -20.89 -20.83 -9.25
C LYS A 62 -20.61 -19.49 -8.54
N ARG A 63 -19.42 -18.90 -8.75
CA ARG A 63 -19.07 -17.54 -8.28
C ARG A 63 -19.96 -16.44 -8.91
N GLN A 64 -20.57 -16.69 -10.08
CA GLN A 64 -21.46 -15.72 -10.75
C GLN A 64 -22.88 -15.67 -10.15
N TRP A 65 -23.33 -16.72 -9.45
CA TRP A 65 -24.73 -16.82 -8.99
C TRP A 65 -24.95 -16.29 -7.57
N TRP A 66 -23.98 -16.45 -6.68
CA TRP A 66 -24.02 -15.84 -5.33
C TRP A 66 -23.78 -14.32 -5.34
N GLY A 67 -23.36 -13.75 -6.48
CA GLY A 67 -23.19 -12.31 -6.67
C GLY A 67 -24.46 -11.56 -7.11
N GLN A 68 -25.62 -12.21 -7.24
CA GLN A 68 -26.83 -11.58 -7.84
C GLN A 68 -27.85 -11.01 -6.84
N ASN A 69 -27.74 -11.25 -5.54
CA ASN A 69 -28.72 -10.79 -4.55
C ASN A 69 -28.35 -9.51 -3.78
N ASN A 70 -27.19 -8.89 -4.04
CA ASN A 70 -26.86 -7.57 -3.51
C ASN A 70 -26.90 -6.54 -4.63
N ASN A 71 -27.84 -5.59 -4.50
CA ASN A 71 -28.19 -4.61 -5.51
C ASN A 71 -27.16 -3.47 -5.61
N TRP A 72 -26.05 -3.71 -6.30
CA TRP A 72 -25.14 -2.67 -6.78
C TRP A 72 -24.87 -2.84 -8.28
N GLY A 73 -24.93 -1.73 -9.00
CA GLY A 73 -25.04 -1.71 -10.46
C GLY A 73 -23.89 -2.39 -11.21
N GLN A 74 -24.24 -3.07 -12.30
CA GLN A 74 -23.33 -3.83 -13.14
C GLN A 74 -22.30 -2.92 -13.83
N ASN A 75 -21.00 -3.21 -13.67
CA ASN A 75 -20.07 -3.17 -14.80
C ASN A 75 -18.93 -4.19 -14.63
N GLN A 76 -19.16 -5.34 -15.25
CA GLN A 76 -18.25 -6.38 -15.74
C GLN A 76 -16.75 -6.23 -15.42
N TRP A 77 -16.19 -7.22 -14.72
CA TRP A 77 -14.76 -7.53 -14.75
C TRP A 77 -14.53 -8.91 -15.39
N ASN A 78 -13.72 -8.93 -16.45
CA ASN A 78 -13.35 -10.11 -17.21
C ASN A 78 -11.81 -10.17 -17.29
N PRO A 79 -11.13 -11.09 -16.55
CA PRO A 79 -9.69 -11.04 -16.37
C PRO A 79 -8.94 -11.83 -17.46
N TRP A 80 -9.01 -11.37 -18.71
CA TRP A 80 -8.17 -11.90 -19.80
C TRP A 80 -7.72 -10.79 -20.76
N GLY A 81 -6.53 -10.23 -20.49
CA GLY A 81 -5.77 -9.45 -21.48
C GLY A 81 -5.04 -10.38 -22.46
N GLN A 82 -5.75 -11.13 -23.29
CA GLN A 82 -5.12 -11.87 -24.39
C GLN A 82 -4.81 -10.93 -25.55
N ASN A 83 -3.55 -10.50 -25.62
CA ASN A 83 -3.03 -9.68 -26.69
C ASN A 83 -2.77 -10.54 -27.94
N ASN A 84 -3.83 -10.85 -28.70
CA ASN A 84 -3.72 -11.57 -29.97
C ASN A 84 -3.08 -10.68 -31.04
N ASN A 85 -1.76 -10.60 -31.04
CA ASN A 85 -1.01 -10.01 -32.15
C ASN A 85 0.35 -10.66 -32.36
N GLN A 86 0.36 -11.85 -32.98
CA GLN A 86 1.36 -12.24 -33.98
C GLN A 86 0.95 -13.52 -34.71
N GLY A 87 0.94 -13.44 -36.05
CA GLY A 87 0.57 -14.55 -36.95
C GLY A 87 0.57 -14.03 -38.38
N GLY A 88 1.73 -14.11 -39.04
CA GLY A 88 1.95 -13.50 -40.36
C GLY A 88 1.05 -14.10 -41.45
N ASN A 89 0.64 -13.25 -42.39
CA ASN A 89 -0.20 -13.60 -43.53
C ASN A 89 0.62 -14.37 -44.61
N PRO A 90 0.26 -15.61 -44.99
CA PRO A 90 0.85 -16.28 -46.15
C PRO A 90 -0.10 -16.22 -47.35
N TRP A 91 0.21 -15.31 -48.28
CA TRP A 91 -0.26 -15.27 -49.67
C TRP A 91 -1.79 -15.21 -49.95
N GLY A 92 -2.25 -14.01 -50.34
CA GLY A 92 -3.54 -13.79 -50.99
C GLY A 92 -3.59 -12.45 -51.72
N GLN A 93 -3.56 -12.46 -53.05
CA GLN A 93 -3.58 -11.26 -53.90
C GLN A 93 -4.98 -10.61 -53.91
N ASN A 94 -5.09 -9.27 -53.81
CA ASN A 94 -5.38 -8.43 -54.99
C ASN A 94 -5.42 -6.90 -54.75
N ASN A 95 -4.69 -6.19 -55.62
CA ASN A 95 -4.99 -4.89 -56.27
C ASN A 95 -5.52 -3.63 -55.54
N ASN A 96 -4.66 -2.61 -55.64
CA ASN A 96 -4.89 -1.25 -56.16
C ASN A 96 -5.42 -0.10 -55.27
N GLN A 97 -4.53 0.92 -55.16
CA GLN A 97 -4.77 2.36 -55.34
C GLN A 97 -5.75 3.06 -54.36
N GLY A 98 -5.44 4.24 -53.80
CA GLY A 98 -4.31 5.14 -54.00
C GLY A 98 -4.79 6.59 -53.94
N GLY A 99 -4.10 7.46 -53.20
CA GLY A 99 -4.36 8.91 -53.18
C GLY A 99 -4.92 9.47 -51.88
N ASN A 100 -4.09 10.24 -51.17
CA ASN A 100 -4.52 11.45 -50.45
C ASN A 100 -4.62 12.58 -51.52
N PRO A 101 -5.52 13.58 -51.40
CA PRO A 101 -5.22 14.69 -50.49
C PRO A 101 -6.42 15.47 -49.87
N TRP A 102 -6.11 16.17 -48.77
CA TRP A 102 -6.67 17.44 -48.24
C TRP A 102 -8.10 17.91 -48.58
N GLY A 103 -8.86 18.23 -47.51
CA GLY A 103 -10.03 19.10 -47.57
C GLY A 103 -10.48 19.61 -46.20
N GLN A 104 -10.28 20.90 -45.90
CA GLN A 104 -10.92 21.58 -44.76
C GLN A 104 -12.36 21.97 -45.13
N ASN A 105 -13.33 21.84 -44.21
CA ASN A 105 -14.00 23.02 -43.65
C ASN A 105 -14.91 22.70 -42.44
N ASN A 106 -15.15 23.71 -41.61
CA ASN A 106 -16.24 23.74 -40.63
C ASN A 106 -17.58 23.98 -41.36
N ASN A 107 -18.70 23.43 -40.89
CA ASN A 107 -19.59 24.20 -40.00
C ASN A 107 -20.75 23.41 -39.37
N GLN A 108 -21.27 24.04 -38.31
CA GLN A 108 -22.40 23.71 -37.44
C GLN A 108 -23.70 23.22 -38.11
N GLY A 109 -24.47 22.42 -37.34
CA GLY A 109 -25.89 22.72 -37.12
C GLY A 109 -26.91 21.74 -37.69
N GLY A 110 -27.66 21.06 -36.81
CA GLY A 110 -28.91 20.39 -37.19
C GLY A 110 -29.21 19.09 -36.44
N ASN A 111 -29.82 19.20 -35.25
CA ASN A 111 -30.77 18.18 -34.80
C ASN A 111 -32.13 18.54 -35.41
N PRO A 112 -32.88 17.55 -35.93
CA PRO A 112 -34.19 17.34 -35.31
C PRO A 112 -34.58 15.85 -35.16
N TRP A 113 -35.07 15.56 -33.96
CA TRP A 113 -35.95 14.49 -33.51
C TRP A 113 -36.48 13.43 -34.50
N GLY A 114 -36.30 12.17 -34.12
CA GLY A 114 -37.22 11.07 -34.42
C GLY A 114 -37.63 10.35 -33.14
N GLN A 115 -38.84 10.59 -32.64
CA GLN A 115 -39.43 9.80 -31.56
C GLN A 115 -40.00 8.49 -32.12
N ASN A 116 -39.95 7.41 -31.32
CA ASN A 116 -41.06 6.47 -31.30
C ASN A 116 -41.29 5.95 -29.89
N ASN A 117 -42.56 5.84 -29.49
CA ASN A 117 -42.99 5.44 -28.16
C ASN A 117 -43.22 3.92 -28.09
N ASN A 118 -43.18 3.36 -26.88
CA ASN A 118 -44.28 2.50 -26.48
C ASN A 118 -44.61 2.72 -25.00
N GLN A 119 -45.89 2.95 -24.70
CA GLN A 119 -46.38 3.23 -23.34
C GLN A 119 -47.08 2.00 -22.75
N GLY A 120 -46.95 1.83 -21.44
CA GLY A 120 -47.91 1.10 -20.60
C GLY A 120 -47.95 1.80 -19.26
N GLY A 121 -49.08 2.40 -18.88
CA GLY A 121 -49.11 3.40 -17.80
C GLY A 121 -50.17 3.20 -16.72
N ASN A 122 -49.88 3.81 -15.56
CA ASN A 122 -50.80 4.37 -14.53
C ASN A 122 -51.82 3.43 -13.86
N PRO A 123 -52.53 3.86 -12.78
CA PRO A 123 -52.46 5.12 -11.98
C PRO A 123 -51.97 4.85 -10.52
N TRP A 124 -51.69 5.78 -9.59
CA TRP A 124 -52.26 7.07 -9.13
C TRP A 124 -51.13 7.90 -8.43
N GLY A 125 -51.27 9.13 -7.91
CA GLY A 125 -52.35 10.13 -7.95
C GLY A 125 -52.50 10.98 -6.66
N GLN A 126 -51.97 12.22 -6.67
CA GLN A 126 -52.14 13.31 -5.65
C GLN A 126 -51.52 13.11 -4.24
N ASN A 127 -51.32 14.12 -3.37
CA ASN A 127 -50.82 15.52 -3.51
C ASN A 127 -50.59 16.12 -2.08
N ASN A 128 -49.76 17.17 -1.94
CA ASN A 128 -49.63 18.10 -0.79
C ASN A 128 -49.15 17.57 0.60
N ASN A 129 -48.67 18.40 1.57
CA ASN A 129 -47.87 19.66 1.58
C ASN A 129 -47.54 20.01 3.07
N GLN A 130 -46.85 21.14 3.31
CA GLN A 130 -46.49 21.80 4.60
C GLN A 130 -45.24 21.23 5.30
N GLY A 131 -44.23 22.01 5.71
CA GLY A 131 -43.90 23.45 5.55
C GLY A 131 -42.54 23.70 6.24
N GLY A 132 -41.78 24.78 6.09
CA GLY A 132 -41.92 26.00 5.29
C GLY A 132 -40.96 27.08 5.80
N ASN A 133 -39.96 27.46 4.96
CA ASN A 133 -39.26 28.78 4.94
C ASN A 133 -38.35 29.20 6.14
N PRO A 134 -37.52 30.28 6.02
CA PRO A 134 -36.89 30.88 4.82
C PRO A 134 -35.43 31.46 4.97
N TRP A 135 -34.84 31.88 3.83
CA TRP A 135 -33.68 32.79 3.59
C TRP A 135 -32.23 32.27 3.79
N GLY A 136 -31.28 32.53 2.88
CA GLY A 136 -31.41 33.18 1.56
C GLY A 136 -30.12 33.23 0.70
N GLN A 137 -30.31 33.20 -0.62
CA GLN A 137 -29.70 34.02 -1.71
C GLN A 137 -28.22 34.50 -1.64
N ASN A 138 -27.43 34.60 -2.72
CA ASN A 138 -27.54 34.09 -4.11
C ASN A 138 -26.22 34.38 -4.90
N ASN A 139 -25.84 33.51 -5.86
CA ASN A 139 -25.05 33.77 -7.10
C ASN A 139 -23.70 34.55 -7.13
N ASN A 140 -22.92 34.58 -8.23
CA ASN A 140 -22.39 33.57 -9.17
C ASN A 140 -21.46 34.28 -10.20
N GLN A 141 -20.39 33.63 -10.70
CA GLN A 141 -19.53 34.06 -11.83
C GLN A 141 -18.74 35.40 -11.64
N GLY A 142 -17.61 35.68 -12.29
CA GLY A 142 -16.76 34.94 -13.23
C GLY A 142 -16.07 35.88 -14.22
N GLY A 143 -14.73 35.80 -14.42
CA GLY A 143 -14.04 36.56 -15.49
C GLY A 143 -12.59 37.01 -15.22
N ASN A 144 -11.65 36.45 -15.97
CA ASN A 144 -10.30 37.02 -16.26
C ASN A 144 -10.44 38.03 -17.43
N PRO A 145 -9.49 38.98 -17.69
CA PRO A 145 -8.08 38.67 -18.00
C PRO A 145 -6.96 39.71 -17.71
N TRP A 146 -5.72 39.17 -17.64
CA TRP A 146 -4.39 39.70 -18.03
C TRP A 146 -3.98 41.19 -17.79
N GLY A 147 -2.86 41.36 -17.08
CA GLY A 147 -2.00 42.56 -17.13
C GLY A 147 -0.64 42.33 -16.46
N GLN A 148 0.46 42.41 -17.22
CA GLN A 148 1.85 42.27 -16.72
C GLN A 148 2.36 43.62 -16.18
N ASN A 149 3.13 43.65 -15.08
CA ASN A 149 4.55 44.09 -15.13
C ASN A 149 5.36 43.85 -13.84
N ASN A 150 6.68 43.98 -13.96
CA ASN A 150 7.70 43.69 -12.94
C ASN A 150 8.15 44.89 -12.08
N ASN A 151 8.90 44.53 -11.03
CA ASN A 151 10.02 45.25 -10.40
C ASN A 151 9.81 46.30 -9.29
N GLN A 152 10.30 45.90 -8.10
CA GLN A 152 11.33 46.55 -7.28
C GLN A 152 11.28 48.08 -7.04
N GLY A 153 11.16 48.44 -5.77
CA GLY A 153 11.63 49.71 -5.19
C GLY A 153 11.71 49.55 -3.67
N GLY A 154 12.89 49.72 -3.07
CA GLY A 154 13.09 49.55 -1.62
C GLY A 154 13.43 50.85 -0.90
N ASN A 155 13.09 50.91 0.39
CA ASN A 155 13.62 51.79 1.46
C ASN A 155 13.63 53.32 1.24
N PRO A 156 13.75 54.16 2.31
CA PRO A 156 14.14 53.84 3.69
C PRO A 156 13.18 54.40 4.77
N TRP A 157 13.50 54.17 6.06
CA TRP A 157 13.91 55.23 7.01
C TRP A 157 14.36 54.60 8.34
N GLU A 158 15.55 55.00 8.81
CA GLU A 158 16.07 54.72 10.16
C GLU A 158 15.69 55.87 11.11
N GLN A 159 15.57 55.61 12.42
CA GLN A 159 16.51 56.15 13.42
C GLN A 159 16.20 55.67 14.86
N ASN A 160 17.15 55.94 15.76
CA ASN A 160 17.42 55.16 16.96
C ASN A 160 17.42 56.01 18.25
N ASN A 161 17.39 55.32 19.41
CA ASN A 161 17.98 55.68 20.72
C ASN A 161 17.12 56.18 21.92
N ASN A 162 17.29 55.42 23.02
CA ASN A 162 17.49 55.83 24.44
C ASN A 162 16.27 56.39 25.24
N ASN A 163 16.16 56.20 26.58
CA ASN A 163 17.11 55.68 27.57
C ASN A 163 16.49 55.12 28.88
N GLN A 164 17.21 54.16 29.52
CA GLN A 164 17.47 53.93 30.96
C GLN A 164 16.39 53.78 32.09
N GLY A 165 16.65 52.77 32.95
CA GLY A 165 16.43 52.76 34.41
C GLY A 165 15.53 51.61 34.95
N GLY A 166 15.95 50.71 35.85
CA GLY A 166 17.28 50.38 36.40
C GLY A 166 17.20 49.50 37.67
N GLN A 167 18.09 48.50 37.82
CA GLN A 167 18.64 47.88 39.06
C GLN A 167 17.68 47.23 40.11
N ASP A 168 18.06 46.31 41.01
CA ASP A 168 19.12 45.27 41.12
C ASP A 168 18.74 44.37 42.33
N ASN A 169 19.26 43.11 42.43
CA ASN A 169 19.85 42.51 43.65
C ASN A 169 19.95 40.97 43.65
N ALA A 170 21.19 40.46 43.53
CA ALA A 170 21.71 39.22 44.15
C ALA A 170 23.25 39.28 44.09
N PRO A 171 23.99 39.10 45.20
CA PRO A 171 24.86 37.91 45.41
C PRO A 171 25.09 37.65 46.94
N PRO A 172 26.14 36.95 47.47
CA PRO A 172 27.25 36.22 46.84
C PRO A 172 27.60 34.83 47.42
N ALA A 173 28.63 34.20 46.83
CA ALA A 173 29.31 32.99 47.32
C ALA A 173 30.50 33.30 48.28
N GLN A 174 31.01 32.28 48.98
CA GLN A 174 32.25 32.34 49.79
C GLN A 174 33.13 31.08 49.64
N GLN A 175 34.40 31.20 50.07
CA GLN A 175 35.52 30.27 49.82
C GLN A 175 36.02 29.54 51.09
N GLY A 176 36.82 28.48 50.88
CA GLY A 176 37.83 27.91 51.81
C GLY A 176 38.37 26.59 51.25
N GLN A 177 39.64 26.37 50.85
CA GLN A 177 40.95 26.47 51.52
C GLN A 177 41.19 25.47 52.67
N ASN A 178 41.92 24.36 52.44
CA ASN A 178 43.36 24.23 52.80
C ASN A 178 43.97 22.79 52.78
N ASN A 179 45.24 22.73 52.34
CA ASN A 179 46.37 21.84 52.73
C ASN A 179 46.50 20.36 52.28
N ALA A 180 47.69 20.06 51.70
CA ALA A 180 48.35 18.75 51.54
C ALA A 180 49.57 18.65 52.52
N PRO A 181 50.31 17.51 52.70
CA PRO A 181 51.36 17.02 51.74
C PRO A 181 51.65 15.46 51.84
N PRO A 182 52.78 14.86 51.37
CA PRO A 182 53.49 14.95 50.07
C PRO A 182 53.91 13.60 49.38
N ALA A 183 54.07 13.66 48.04
CA ALA A 183 55.15 13.14 47.15
C ALA A 183 55.78 11.70 47.19
N GLN A 184 55.90 11.08 46.00
CA GLN A 184 57.11 10.54 45.32
C GLN A 184 56.73 10.19 43.85
N GLN A 185 57.16 10.89 42.79
CA GLN A 185 58.46 10.94 42.04
C GLN A 185 58.75 9.80 41.04
N GLY A 186 59.11 10.18 39.79
CA GLY A 186 59.55 9.32 38.67
C GLY A 186 58.86 9.69 37.33
N GLN A 187 59.30 10.73 36.58
CA GLN A 187 60.38 10.72 35.55
C GLN A 187 60.13 9.76 34.36
N ASN A 188 60.37 10.09 33.08
CA ASN A 188 60.59 11.36 32.35
C ASN A 188 60.62 11.08 30.81
N ASN A 189 60.47 12.14 30.00
CA ASN A 189 60.91 12.27 28.58
C ASN A 189 60.18 11.54 27.42
N ALA A 190 59.44 12.33 26.62
CA ALA A 190 59.49 12.27 25.14
C ALA A 190 60.66 13.16 24.64
N PRO A 191 61.13 13.12 23.37
CA PRO A 191 60.43 13.74 22.21
C PRO A 191 60.82 13.08 20.84
N PRO A 192 60.62 13.68 19.63
CA PRO A 192 59.80 14.83 19.22
C PRO A 192 58.77 14.53 18.10
N ALA A 193 58.01 15.56 17.73
CA ALA A 193 56.91 15.58 16.76
C ALA A 193 57.31 15.45 15.28
N GLN A 194 56.32 15.13 14.42
CA GLN A 194 56.08 15.87 13.18
C GLN A 194 54.60 15.85 12.77
N GLN A 195 54.17 16.89 12.06
CA GLN A 195 52.80 17.08 11.57
C GLN A 195 52.52 16.18 10.35
N GLY A 196 51.29 15.68 10.24
CA GLY A 196 50.80 15.00 9.04
C GLY A 196 49.29 15.15 8.89
N GLN A 197 48.86 15.90 7.89
CA GLN A 197 47.47 15.85 7.42
C GLN A 197 47.22 14.45 6.84
N GLY A 198 46.32 13.69 7.45
CA GLY A 198 45.95 12.34 7.03
C GLY A 198 44.47 12.27 6.73
N ASN A 199 44.12 12.13 5.45
CA ASN A 199 42.74 12.05 4.96
C ASN A 199 41.87 11.10 5.81
N THR A 200 40.67 11.55 6.17
CA THR A 200 39.55 10.64 6.40
C THR A 200 39.27 9.91 5.10
N ALA A 201 39.82 8.71 4.94
CA ALA A 201 39.47 7.85 3.83
C ALA A 201 37.95 7.58 3.91
N PRO A 202 37.16 7.84 2.86
CA PRO A 202 35.78 7.38 2.84
C PRO A 202 35.81 5.86 2.92
N ALA A 203 35.05 5.29 3.86
CA ALA A 203 34.91 3.85 3.96
C ALA A 203 34.37 3.33 2.63
N GLN A 204 35.23 2.65 1.85
CA GLN A 204 34.81 2.04 0.59
C GLN A 204 33.77 0.98 0.92
N GLY A 205 32.54 1.23 0.48
CA GLY A 205 31.42 0.36 0.78
C GLY A 205 31.61 -1.02 0.17
N GLY A 206 31.77 -2.03 1.02
CA GLY A 206 31.09 -3.27 0.73
C GLY A 206 29.59 -2.95 0.73
N SER A 207 28.91 -3.13 -0.40
CA SER A 207 27.46 -2.97 -0.46
C SER A 207 26.84 -3.95 0.51
N ALA A 208 26.34 -3.45 1.64
CA ALA A 208 25.52 -4.27 2.51
C ALA A 208 24.32 -4.72 1.67
N SER A 209 24.23 -6.02 1.41
CA SER A 209 23.10 -6.63 0.73
C SER A 209 22.21 -7.29 1.77
N TYR A 210 20.94 -7.51 1.41
CA TYR A 210 20.03 -8.29 2.21
C TYR A 210 20.67 -9.65 2.62
N PRO A 211 20.51 -10.11 3.88
CA PRO A 211 19.74 -9.47 4.96
C PRO A 211 20.54 -8.49 5.81
N TYR A 212 19.94 -7.33 6.12
CA TYR A 212 20.56 -6.30 6.96
C TYR A 212 20.48 -6.67 8.46
N PRO A 213 21.59 -6.59 9.24
CA PRO A 213 21.56 -6.64 10.70
C PRO A 213 20.65 -5.57 11.30
N LEU A 214 20.08 -5.76 12.49
CA LEU A 214 19.40 -4.66 13.19
C LEU A 214 20.38 -3.50 13.45
N LYS A 215 19.90 -2.26 13.29
CA LYS A 215 20.68 -1.02 13.52
C LYS A 215 21.95 -0.93 12.68
N ASN A 216 21.95 -1.51 11.47
CA ASN A 216 23.03 -1.37 10.51
C ASN A 216 23.25 0.11 10.14
N ALA A 217 24.48 0.48 9.75
CA ALA A 217 24.72 1.82 9.19
C ALA A 217 23.84 2.07 7.94
N PRO A 218 23.35 3.31 7.70
CA PRO A 218 22.57 3.63 6.51
C PRO A 218 23.28 3.28 5.21
N VAL A 219 22.52 2.79 4.23
CA VAL A 219 23.02 2.37 2.92
C VAL A 219 22.60 3.43 1.89
N PRO A 220 23.48 4.39 1.53
CA PRO A 220 23.11 5.51 0.68
C PRO A 220 22.75 5.05 -0.74
N SER A 221 21.62 5.51 -1.25
CA SER A 221 21.21 5.28 -2.62
C SER A 221 22.11 6.01 -3.63
N LYS A 222 22.02 5.59 -4.90
CA LYS A 222 22.65 6.29 -6.04
C LYS A 222 22.13 7.74 -6.25
N GLY A 223 21.12 8.19 -5.50
CA GLY A 223 20.58 9.54 -5.49
C GLY A 223 21.29 10.48 -4.49
N CYS A 224 22.05 9.92 -3.53
CA CYS A 224 22.84 10.72 -2.61
C CYS A 224 23.88 11.59 -3.32
N GLY A 225 24.08 12.80 -2.80
CA GLY A 225 24.90 13.87 -3.37
C GLY A 225 24.23 14.66 -4.52
N LYS A 226 23.00 14.30 -4.94
CA LYS A 226 22.28 15.01 -6.01
C LYS A 226 21.22 15.97 -5.48
N ASN A 227 20.95 17.01 -6.26
CA ASN A 227 19.76 17.84 -6.05
C ASN A 227 18.52 17.04 -6.47
N PRO A 228 17.48 16.97 -5.61
CA PRO A 228 16.27 16.21 -5.91
C PRO A 228 15.47 16.90 -7.03
N SER A 229 14.93 16.12 -7.96
CA SER A 229 13.96 16.61 -8.96
C SER A 229 12.52 16.25 -8.59
N LEU A 230 12.32 15.27 -7.70
CA LEU A 230 11.03 14.82 -7.23
C LEU A 230 10.60 15.50 -5.92
N ASN A 231 9.51 16.26 -5.97
CA ASN A 231 8.77 16.73 -4.79
C ASN A 231 7.29 16.96 -5.16
N GLY A 232 6.37 16.84 -4.21
CA GLY A 232 4.96 17.18 -4.40
C GLY A 232 4.15 16.12 -5.12
N GLU A 233 3.74 16.41 -6.35
CA GLU A 233 2.93 15.52 -7.20
C GLU A 233 3.60 15.39 -8.57
N PHE A 234 3.70 14.17 -9.09
CA PHE A 234 4.20 13.91 -10.43
C PHE A 234 3.53 12.70 -11.07
N ASN A 235 3.53 12.65 -12.40
CA ASN A 235 3.14 11.46 -13.15
C ASN A 235 4.38 10.61 -13.43
N PHE A 236 4.41 9.41 -12.86
CA PHE A 236 5.43 8.40 -13.08
C PHE A 236 5.08 7.52 -14.28
N ASN A 237 5.88 7.59 -15.33
CA ASN A 237 5.78 6.70 -16.48
C ASN A 237 6.61 5.44 -16.20
N TRP A 238 5.94 4.29 -16.20
CA TRP A 238 6.49 2.96 -15.97
C TRP A 238 6.17 2.06 -17.16
N SER A 239 6.77 0.88 -17.24
CA SER A 239 6.67 0.03 -18.44
C SER A 239 5.26 -0.45 -18.79
N GLY A 240 4.31 -0.41 -17.85
CA GLY A 240 2.89 -0.72 -18.06
C GLY A 240 1.96 0.50 -18.17
N GLY A 241 2.45 1.73 -18.11
CA GLY A 241 1.62 2.94 -18.29
C GLY A 241 2.13 4.18 -17.55
N SER A 242 1.19 5.00 -17.06
CA SER A 242 1.49 6.18 -16.26
C SER A 242 0.68 6.18 -14.96
N ARG A 243 1.27 6.69 -13.88
CA ARG A 243 0.61 6.77 -12.57
C ARG A 243 0.97 8.04 -11.84
N LYS A 244 -0.04 8.72 -11.30
CA LYS A 244 0.16 9.83 -10.36
C LYS A 244 0.82 9.30 -9.08
N VAL A 245 1.85 9.97 -8.61
CA VAL A 245 2.55 9.68 -7.37
C VAL A 245 2.63 10.97 -6.55
N LEU A 246 2.27 10.87 -5.27
CA LEU A 246 2.44 11.95 -4.31
C LEU A 246 3.63 11.65 -3.41
N ILE A 247 4.52 12.63 -3.25
CA ILE A 247 5.72 12.51 -2.43
C ILE A 247 5.84 13.72 -1.49
N ASP A 248 6.20 13.42 -0.24
CA ASP A 248 6.63 14.40 0.74
C ASP A 248 8.08 14.13 1.13
N ILE A 249 8.98 15.01 0.69
CA ILE A 249 10.36 15.07 1.19
C ILE A 249 10.44 16.04 2.39
N PRO A 250 11.38 15.85 3.32
CA PRO A 250 11.71 16.82 4.36
C PRO A 250 11.94 18.24 3.81
N GLN A 251 11.42 19.27 4.51
CA GLN A 251 11.60 20.67 4.09
C GLN A 251 13.08 21.11 4.10
N ASN A 252 13.87 20.52 4.98
CA ASN A 252 15.30 20.71 5.16
C ASN A 252 16.10 19.53 4.54
N TYR A 253 15.65 19.02 3.39
CA TYR A 253 16.30 17.90 2.70
C TYR A 253 17.79 18.18 2.42
N ASP A 254 18.65 17.29 2.91
CA ASP A 254 20.10 17.27 2.74
C ASP A 254 20.45 16.10 1.82
N SER A 255 21.02 16.39 0.65
CA SER A 255 21.37 15.35 -0.33
C SER A 255 22.47 14.41 0.15
N SER A 256 23.19 14.73 1.22
CA SER A 256 24.21 13.86 1.84
C SER A 256 23.66 12.95 2.95
N HIS A 257 22.42 13.15 3.38
CA HIS A 257 21.77 12.37 4.44
C HIS A 257 20.84 11.29 3.87
N PRO A 258 21.09 9.99 4.08
CA PRO A 258 20.20 8.92 3.64
C PRO A 258 18.90 8.89 4.47
N TYR A 259 17.78 9.22 3.84
CA TYR A 259 16.46 9.23 4.48
C TYR A 259 15.79 7.85 4.45
N ARG A 260 15.03 7.52 5.50
CA ARG A 260 14.08 6.40 5.45
C ARG A 260 13.06 6.64 4.34
N LEU A 261 12.62 5.60 3.63
CA LEU A 261 11.52 5.68 2.67
C LEU A 261 10.31 4.86 3.16
N VAL A 262 9.13 5.47 3.20
CA VAL A 262 7.87 4.80 3.55
C VAL A 262 6.85 4.99 2.43
N PHE A 263 6.39 3.89 1.85
CA PHE A 263 5.25 3.89 0.93
C PHE A 263 3.94 3.71 1.70
N GLY A 264 2.93 4.55 1.40
CA GLY A 264 1.55 4.38 1.84
C GLY A 264 0.66 3.94 0.67
N MET A 265 0.02 2.79 0.80
CA MET A 265 -0.77 2.14 -0.25
C MET A 265 -2.26 2.26 0.04
N GLN A 266 -3.01 2.96 -0.83
CA GLN A 266 -4.43 3.24 -0.64
C GLN A 266 -5.30 1.96 -0.53
N CYS A 267 -6.38 2.08 0.25
CA CYS A 267 -7.46 1.09 0.32
C CYS A 267 -8.38 1.14 -0.90
N MET A 268 -9.28 0.15 -1.01
CA MET A 268 -10.41 0.21 -1.94
C MET A 268 -11.29 1.45 -1.65
N GLY A 269 -11.67 2.17 -2.69
CA GLY A 269 -12.38 3.46 -2.64
C GLY A 269 -11.48 4.68 -2.39
N GLY A 270 -10.23 4.47 -1.95
CA GLY A 270 -9.28 5.53 -1.63
C GLY A 270 -8.54 6.11 -2.84
N SER A 271 -7.60 7.01 -2.54
CA SER A 271 -6.65 7.60 -3.48
C SER A 271 -5.32 7.90 -2.81
N ALA A 272 -4.27 8.11 -3.59
CA ALA A 272 -2.98 8.64 -3.09
C ALA A 272 -3.17 9.96 -2.31
N GLY A 273 -4.14 10.78 -2.74
CA GLY A 273 -4.51 12.03 -2.05
C GLY A 273 -5.06 11.80 -0.64
N ASN A 274 -5.86 10.75 -0.44
CA ASN A 274 -6.34 10.39 0.89
C ASN A 274 -5.17 10.00 1.80
N VAL A 275 -4.31 9.10 1.32
CA VAL A 275 -3.12 8.62 2.04
C VAL A 275 -2.20 9.77 2.44
N ARG A 276 -1.96 10.74 1.55
CA ARG A 276 -1.13 11.91 1.89
C ARG A 276 -1.81 12.85 2.87
N ASN A 277 -3.12 13.09 2.72
CA ASN A 277 -3.88 14.02 3.55
C ASN A 277 -4.05 13.52 5.00
N GLU A 278 -4.16 12.21 5.22
CA GLU A 278 -4.15 11.60 6.56
C GLU A 278 -2.74 11.43 7.15
N GLY A 279 -1.71 11.94 6.47
CA GLY A 279 -0.32 11.89 6.93
C GLY A 279 0.32 10.50 6.80
N TYR A 280 -0.04 9.74 5.77
CA TYR A 280 0.42 8.38 5.48
C TYR A 280 0.10 7.44 6.65
N TYR A 281 -1.20 7.20 6.87
CA TYR A 281 -1.71 6.46 8.03
C TYR A 281 -1.19 7.04 9.37
N GLY A 282 -1.20 8.37 9.49
CA GLY A 282 -0.77 9.09 10.70
C GLY A 282 0.73 9.07 11.01
N LEU A 283 1.59 8.50 10.15
CA LEU A 283 3.03 8.37 10.41
C LEU A 283 3.81 9.68 10.24
N LYS A 284 3.47 10.51 9.24
CA LYS A 284 4.20 11.75 8.91
C LYS A 284 4.25 12.77 10.06
N PRO A 285 3.19 12.97 10.88
CA PRO A 285 3.26 13.79 12.09
C PRO A 285 4.28 13.30 13.13
N LEU A 286 4.56 11.99 13.19
CA LEU A 286 5.49 11.38 14.16
C LEU A 286 6.97 11.53 13.75
N ASP A 287 7.25 11.84 12.48
CA ASP A 287 8.60 12.20 12.00
C ASP A 287 8.97 13.63 12.41
N THR A 288 9.15 13.84 13.71
CA THR A 288 9.58 15.13 14.28
C THR A 288 11.01 15.49 13.85
N GLY A 289 11.88 14.49 13.70
CA GLY A 289 13.26 14.64 13.23
C GLY A 289 13.41 14.89 11.72
N LYS A 290 12.33 14.79 10.93
CA LYS A 290 12.34 14.97 9.47
C LYS A 290 13.33 14.03 8.76
N THR A 291 13.31 12.77 9.18
CA THR A 291 14.20 11.67 8.77
C THR A 291 13.59 10.74 7.71
N THR A 292 12.35 10.98 7.31
CA THR A 292 11.59 10.06 6.44
C THR A 292 11.00 10.78 5.22
N ILE A 293 11.20 10.18 4.05
CA ILE A 293 10.50 10.49 2.80
C ILE A 293 9.26 9.61 2.74
N PHE A 294 8.10 10.20 2.46
CA PHE A 294 6.83 9.49 2.34
C PHE A 294 6.32 9.52 0.90
N VAL A 295 5.87 8.38 0.38
CA VAL A 295 5.40 8.22 -1.02
C VAL A 295 4.06 7.50 -1.06
N ALA A 296 3.12 8.01 -1.86
CA ALA A 296 1.83 7.38 -2.13
C ALA A 296 1.62 7.32 -3.65
N PRO A 297 1.81 6.16 -4.30
CA PRO A 297 1.35 5.96 -5.66
C PRO A 297 -0.18 5.88 -5.68
N GLU A 298 -0.82 6.38 -6.74
CA GLU A 298 -2.24 6.17 -6.99
C GLU A 298 -2.50 4.71 -7.40
N GLY A 299 -3.70 4.18 -7.13
CA GLY A 299 -4.14 2.85 -7.56
C GLY A 299 -4.66 2.79 -8.99
N ASN A 300 -4.94 1.58 -9.49
CA ASN A 300 -5.48 1.24 -10.83
C ASN A 300 -6.97 1.62 -10.99
N GLY A 301 -7.39 2.74 -10.41
CA GLY A 301 -8.78 3.13 -10.22
C GLY A 301 -9.28 2.80 -8.80
N GLN A 302 -10.47 3.29 -8.46
CA GLN A 302 -10.92 3.31 -7.06
C GLN A 302 -11.34 1.93 -6.52
N GLN A 303 -11.96 1.04 -7.31
CA GLN A 303 -12.53 -0.20 -6.73
C GLN A 303 -11.54 -1.36 -6.56
N LEU A 304 -10.58 -1.55 -7.47
CA LEU A 304 -9.53 -2.58 -7.35
C LEU A 304 -8.17 -1.91 -7.58
N PRO A 305 -7.63 -1.20 -6.57
CA PRO A 305 -6.50 -0.30 -6.78
C PRO A 305 -5.18 -1.00 -7.08
N TRP A 306 -5.04 -2.30 -6.80
CA TRP A 306 -3.79 -3.04 -6.94
C TRP A 306 -3.99 -4.39 -7.65
N GLY A 307 -3.04 -4.78 -8.49
CA GLY A 307 -3.00 -6.07 -9.20
C GLY A 307 -1.56 -6.50 -9.53
N GLU A 308 -1.43 -7.61 -10.27
CA GLU A 308 -0.13 -8.23 -10.62
C GLU A 308 0.90 -7.25 -11.20
N ALA A 309 0.48 -6.38 -12.11
CA ALA A 309 1.40 -5.45 -12.76
C ALA A 309 1.90 -4.33 -11.82
N ASP A 310 1.19 -4.04 -10.71
CA ASP A 310 1.59 -2.98 -9.78
C ASP A 310 2.81 -3.36 -8.92
N TYR A 311 3.12 -4.65 -8.79
CA TYR A 311 4.38 -5.11 -8.17
C TYR A 311 5.59 -4.64 -8.99
N LYS A 312 5.49 -4.66 -10.33
CA LYS A 312 6.51 -4.11 -11.23
C LYS A 312 6.53 -2.59 -11.24
N LEU A 313 5.37 -1.95 -11.09
CA LEU A 313 5.27 -0.49 -10.87
C LEU A 313 6.04 -0.09 -9.62
N PHE A 314 5.90 -0.85 -8.52
CA PHE A 314 6.65 -0.62 -7.28
C PHE A 314 8.17 -0.70 -7.51
N ASP A 315 8.65 -1.74 -8.19
CA ASP A 315 10.08 -1.89 -8.50
C ASP A 315 10.64 -0.71 -9.32
N GLU A 316 9.96 -0.34 -10.40
CA GLU A 316 10.39 0.77 -11.26
C GLU A 316 10.29 2.13 -10.55
N LEU A 317 9.27 2.33 -9.71
CA LEU A 317 9.09 3.56 -8.91
C LEU A 317 10.17 3.68 -7.83
N LEU A 318 10.44 2.59 -7.10
CA LEU A 318 11.51 2.54 -6.11
C LEU A 318 12.87 2.86 -6.76
N GLU A 319 13.15 2.31 -7.94
CA GLU A 319 14.39 2.57 -8.67
C GLU A 319 14.49 4.02 -9.20
N LYS A 320 13.37 4.63 -9.60
CA LYS A 320 13.31 6.07 -9.93
C LYS A 320 13.57 6.95 -8.70
N LEU A 321 13.00 6.60 -7.55
CA LEU A 321 13.18 7.32 -6.28
C LEU A 321 14.64 7.22 -5.82
N LYS A 322 15.19 6.00 -5.76
CA LYS A 322 16.61 5.74 -5.45
C LYS A 322 17.57 6.47 -6.38
N GLY A 323 17.17 6.73 -7.63
CA GLY A 323 17.97 7.47 -8.60
C GLY A 323 18.08 8.97 -8.38
N ASP A 324 17.13 9.54 -7.64
CA ASP A 324 16.84 10.97 -7.55
C ASP A 324 17.06 11.52 -6.14
N LEU A 325 16.71 10.72 -5.13
CA LEU A 325 16.70 11.07 -3.72
C LEU A 325 17.72 10.23 -2.96
N CYS A 326 18.33 10.82 -1.93
CA CYS A 326 19.21 10.16 -0.99
C CYS A 326 18.38 9.33 -0.02
N ILE A 327 18.21 8.06 -0.35
CA ILE A 327 17.41 7.10 0.40
C ILE A 327 18.36 6.13 1.08
N ASP A 328 18.05 5.74 2.30
CA ASP A 328 18.65 4.58 2.93
C ASP A 328 18.01 3.31 2.37
N GLU A 329 18.73 2.62 1.48
CA GLU A 329 18.27 1.39 0.83
C GLU A 329 18.06 0.23 1.82
N SER A 330 18.57 0.34 3.04
CA SER A 330 18.30 -0.61 4.13
C SER A 330 17.08 -0.27 4.98
N ARG A 331 16.40 0.85 4.69
CA ARG A 331 15.25 1.40 5.45
C ARG A 331 14.13 1.86 4.53
N VAL A 332 13.74 0.99 3.60
CA VAL A 332 12.54 1.13 2.76
C VAL A 332 11.40 0.30 3.36
N PHE A 333 10.22 0.89 3.52
CA PHE A 333 9.05 0.26 4.12
C PHE A 333 7.80 0.44 3.27
N SER A 334 6.84 -0.48 3.38
CA SER A 334 5.48 -0.33 2.81
C SER A 334 4.41 -0.48 3.88
N THR A 335 3.37 0.34 3.83
CA THR A 335 2.21 0.26 4.71
C THR A 335 0.92 0.55 3.95
N GLY A 336 -0.18 -0.01 4.41
CA GLY A 336 -1.48 0.20 3.80
C GLY A 336 -2.61 -0.35 4.65
N PHE A 337 -3.83 0.04 4.30
CA PHE A 337 -5.07 -0.45 4.91
C PHE A 337 -5.87 -1.25 3.88
N SER A 338 -6.57 -2.31 4.32
CA SER A 338 -7.50 -3.07 3.48
C SER A 338 -6.81 -3.57 2.20
N TYR A 339 -7.36 -3.31 1.02
CA TYR A 339 -6.76 -3.65 -0.27
C TYR A 339 -5.28 -3.19 -0.42
N GLY A 340 -4.90 -2.04 0.16
CA GLY A 340 -3.51 -1.54 0.20
C GLY A 340 -2.63 -2.23 1.25
N SER A 341 -3.24 -2.71 2.34
CA SER A 341 -2.61 -3.62 3.29
C SER A 341 -2.25 -4.93 2.63
N MET A 342 -3.20 -5.48 1.85
CA MET A 342 -3.03 -6.75 1.14
C MET A 342 -1.95 -6.66 0.06
N PHE A 343 -1.87 -5.55 -0.68
CA PHE A 343 -0.77 -5.30 -1.61
C PHE A 343 0.59 -5.15 -0.89
N SER A 344 0.63 -4.42 0.23
CA SER A 344 1.84 -4.32 1.07
C SER A 344 2.27 -5.69 1.64
N ASN A 345 1.31 -6.52 2.02
CA ASN A 345 1.56 -7.90 2.44
C ASN A 345 2.10 -8.75 1.28
N GLY A 346 1.57 -8.59 0.07
CA GLY A 346 2.12 -9.23 -1.14
C GLY A 346 3.56 -8.82 -1.42
N LEU A 347 3.92 -7.52 -1.28
CA LEU A 347 5.31 -7.08 -1.42
C LEU A 347 6.22 -7.79 -0.41
N SER A 348 5.73 -8.09 0.79
CA SER A 348 6.51 -8.83 1.79
C SER A 348 6.82 -10.29 1.40
N TRP A 349 6.15 -10.84 0.38
CA TRP A 349 6.36 -12.22 -0.09
C TRP A 349 7.51 -12.36 -1.08
N ASN A 350 7.85 -11.32 -1.87
CA ASN A 350 8.93 -11.39 -2.86
C ASN A 350 9.86 -10.16 -2.99
N HIS A 351 9.60 -9.06 -2.27
CA HIS A 351 10.44 -7.85 -2.27
C HIS A 351 11.35 -7.72 -1.03
N GLN A 352 11.59 -8.80 -0.28
CA GLN A 352 12.42 -8.78 0.96
C GLN A 352 13.82 -8.18 0.74
N LYS A 353 14.37 -8.29 -0.47
CA LYS A 353 15.71 -7.77 -0.83
C LYS A 353 15.76 -6.25 -0.99
N VAL A 354 14.60 -5.60 -1.13
CA VAL A 354 14.48 -4.14 -1.29
C VAL A 354 13.59 -3.48 -0.23
N LEU A 355 12.83 -4.26 0.55
CA LEU A 355 12.06 -3.81 1.70
C LEU A 355 12.68 -4.27 3.02
N ARG A 356 12.84 -3.33 3.95
CA ARG A 356 13.23 -3.61 5.34
C ARG A 356 12.09 -4.22 6.14
N GLY A 357 10.87 -3.75 5.88
CA GLY A 357 9.67 -4.33 6.45
C GLY A 357 8.36 -3.72 5.96
N VAL A 358 7.26 -4.31 6.40
CA VAL A 358 5.90 -3.83 6.11
C VAL A 358 5.05 -3.67 7.37
N ALA A 359 4.08 -2.75 7.33
CA ALA A 359 3.07 -2.57 8.37
C ALA A 359 1.67 -2.61 7.76
N VAL A 360 0.92 -3.67 8.04
CA VAL A 360 -0.29 -4.07 7.31
C VAL A 360 -1.51 -4.01 8.23
N TYR A 361 -2.52 -3.20 7.86
CA TYR A 361 -3.69 -2.91 8.69
C TYR A 361 -4.96 -3.54 8.10
N GLU A 362 -5.62 -4.41 8.87
CA GLU A 362 -6.75 -5.22 8.41
C GLU A 362 -6.41 -5.98 7.12
N THR A 363 -5.39 -6.82 7.23
CA THR A 363 -4.80 -7.54 6.11
C THR A 363 -5.48 -8.88 5.85
N ALA A 364 -5.44 -9.31 4.59
CA ALA A 364 -5.80 -10.66 4.20
C ALA A 364 -4.76 -11.26 3.23
N GLU A 365 -4.58 -12.57 3.34
CA GLU A 365 -3.69 -13.45 2.58
C GLU A 365 -4.35 -14.06 1.34
N ARG A 366 -5.55 -13.58 0.98
CA ARG A 366 -6.38 -14.06 -0.13
C ARG A 366 -7.21 -12.93 -0.72
N ASN A 367 -7.99 -13.20 -1.77
CA ASN A 367 -8.88 -12.25 -2.47
C ASN A 367 -8.22 -11.17 -3.37
N ILE A 368 -6.89 -11.13 -3.47
CA ILE A 368 -6.17 -10.34 -4.49
C ILE A 368 -5.11 -11.20 -5.20
N TYR A 369 -4.43 -10.65 -6.21
CA TYR A 369 -3.17 -11.22 -6.68
C TYR A 369 -2.09 -11.05 -5.61
N LEU A 370 -1.54 -12.17 -5.16
CA LEU A 370 -0.32 -12.24 -4.37
C LEU A 370 0.75 -12.97 -5.20
N PRO A 371 2.00 -12.49 -5.21
CA PRO A 371 3.10 -13.15 -5.91
C PRO A 371 3.48 -14.46 -5.21
N THR A 372 4.35 -15.27 -5.81
CA THR A 372 4.90 -16.46 -5.12
C THR A 372 5.85 -16.03 -3.99
N HIS A 373 5.67 -16.60 -2.78
CA HIS A 373 6.56 -16.34 -1.65
C HIS A 373 7.97 -16.92 -1.93
N THR A 374 9.01 -16.10 -1.83
CA THR A 374 10.42 -16.48 -2.09
C THR A 374 11.00 -17.40 -1.02
N GLY A 375 10.50 -17.27 0.21
CA GLY A 375 10.99 -17.96 1.41
C GLY A 375 11.94 -17.12 2.25
N ASP A 376 12.33 -15.94 1.76
CA ASP A 376 13.16 -14.96 2.47
C ASP A 376 12.35 -14.30 3.62
N GLY A 377 13.02 -14.01 4.74
CA GLY A 377 12.41 -13.34 5.91
C GLY A 377 12.38 -11.81 5.78
N ILE A 378 11.44 -11.15 6.47
CA ILE A 378 11.26 -9.69 6.38
C ILE A 378 10.65 -9.11 7.65
N GLY A 379 11.00 -7.88 8.06
CA GLY A 379 10.28 -7.21 9.13
C GLY A 379 8.78 -7.08 8.82
N TRP A 380 7.90 -7.51 9.72
CA TRP A 380 6.45 -7.46 9.48
C TRP A 380 5.67 -7.04 10.73
N MET A 381 4.78 -6.07 10.59
CA MET A 381 3.81 -5.70 11.60
C MET A 381 2.40 -5.86 11.07
N GLY A 382 1.55 -6.61 11.77
CA GLY A 382 0.13 -6.73 11.47
C GLY A 382 -0.74 -6.05 12.53
N VAL A 383 -1.80 -5.38 12.09
CA VAL A 383 -2.90 -4.87 12.92
C VAL A 383 -4.20 -5.58 12.53
N LEU A 384 -4.97 -5.98 13.54
CA LEU A 384 -6.23 -6.70 13.38
C LEU A 384 -7.33 -6.21 14.32
N GLY A 385 -8.51 -5.93 13.77
CA GLY A 385 -9.78 -5.75 14.46
C GLY A 385 -10.53 -7.08 14.61
N PHE A 386 -10.98 -7.42 15.82
CA PHE A 386 -11.75 -8.64 16.06
C PHE A 386 -13.14 -8.65 15.42
N ASP A 387 -13.68 -7.48 15.07
CA ASP A 387 -15.03 -7.29 14.54
C ASP A 387 -15.00 -7.02 13.01
N ASP A 388 -13.85 -7.23 12.36
CA ASP A 388 -13.70 -7.14 10.91
C ASP A 388 -14.40 -8.32 10.20
N ASN A 389 -15.38 -8.01 9.37
CA ASN A 389 -16.15 -8.97 8.59
C ASN A 389 -15.81 -8.94 7.08
N LEU A 390 -14.77 -8.20 6.69
CA LEU A 390 -14.25 -8.07 5.32
C LEU A 390 -12.87 -8.72 5.20
N CYS A 391 -11.91 -8.29 6.02
CA CYS A 391 -10.59 -8.91 6.18
C CYS A 391 -10.57 -9.66 7.51
N THR A 392 -11.24 -10.82 7.56
CA THR A 392 -11.62 -11.45 8.82
C THR A 392 -10.42 -11.79 9.73
N PRO A 393 -10.62 -11.88 11.06
CA PRO A 393 -9.58 -12.30 12.01
C PRO A 393 -8.80 -13.56 11.63
N GLU A 394 -9.40 -14.49 10.91
CA GLU A 394 -8.77 -15.70 10.39
C GLU A 394 -7.80 -15.38 9.25
N MET A 395 -8.14 -14.43 8.38
CA MET A 395 -7.28 -13.96 7.28
C MET A 395 -6.01 -13.29 7.81
N GLY A 396 -6.15 -12.32 8.71
CA GLY A 396 -4.99 -11.61 9.26
C GLY A 396 -4.05 -12.52 10.05
N ARG A 397 -4.61 -13.49 10.80
CA ARG A 397 -3.81 -14.53 11.48
C ARG A 397 -3.12 -15.48 10.49
N ALA A 398 -3.78 -15.85 9.39
CA ALA A 398 -3.16 -16.66 8.34
C ALA A 398 -2.00 -15.91 7.66
N ALA A 399 -2.15 -14.62 7.36
CA ALA A 399 -1.07 -13.77 6.84
C ALA A 399 0.14 -13.74 7.81
N ARG A 400 -0.10 -13.52 9.10
CA ARG A 400 0.92 -13.57 10.16
C ARG A 400 1.62 -14.94 10.21
N ASP A 401 0.87 -16.03 10.18
CA ASP A 401 1.40 -17.39 10.34
C ASP A 401 2.23 -17.86 9.13
N ILE A 402 1.98 -17.29 7.93
CA ILE A 402 2.87 -17.43 6.76
C ILE A 402 4.22 -16.77 7.06
N ILE A 403 4.22 -15.50 7.48
CA ILE A 403 5.46 -14.74 7.76
C ILE A 403 6.30 -15.40 8.86
N LEU A 404 5.67 -15.87 9.94
CA LEU A 404 6.36 -16.58 11.03
C LEU A 404 7.07 -17.86 10.54
N SER A 405 6.57 -18.52 9.48
CA SER A 405 7.22 -19.70 8.91
C SER A 405 8.51 -19.40 8.13
N HIS A 406 8.73 -18.14 7.73
CA HIS A 406 9.91 -17.68 6.98
C HIS A 406 10.87 -16.82 7.83
N ASN A 407 10.35 -16.13 8.85
CA ASN A 407 11.15 -15.28 9.75
C ASN A 407 11.90 -16.05 10.85
N SER A 408 12.05 -17.37 10.76
CA SER A 408 12.76 -18.17 11.77
C SER A 408 13.42 -19.40 11.17
N GLN A 409 14.51 -19.87 11.77
CA GLN A 409 15.20 -21.08 11.32
C GLN A 409 14.25 -22.28 11.39
N GLY A 410 13.94 -22.88 10.25
CA GLY A 410 13.02 -24.01 10.14
C GLY A 410 11.55 -23.67 10.46
N GLY A 411 11.16 -22.39 10.45
CA GLY A 411 9.78 -21.95 10.69
C GLY A 411 9.30 -22.13 12.14
N SER A 412 10.22 -22.27 13.10
CA SER A 412 9.92 -22.53 14.51
C SER A 412 9.01 -21.48 15.15
N ALA A 413 9.06 -20.22 14.71
CA ALA A 413 8.28 -19.12 15.26
C ALA A 413 6.77 -19.23 15.05
N LYS A 414 6.31 -20.05 14.09
CA LYS A 414 4.88 -20.37 13.91
C LYS A 414 4.26 -21.08 15.14
N ASN A 415 5.10 -21.67 16.00
CA ASN A 415 4.67 -22.32 17.23
C ASN A 415 4.51 -21.34 18.41
N GLU A 416 5.12 -20.17 18.36
CA GLU A 416 4.96 -19.13 19.39
C GLU A 416 3.52 -18.56 19.32
N LYS A 417 2.89 -18.41 20.48
CA LYS A 417 1.52 -17.89 20.59
C LYS A 417 1.57 -16.43 21.06
N ALA A 418 1.18 -15.53 20.17
CA ALA A 418 1.00 -14.13 20.53
C ALA A 418 -0.13 -13.98 21.58
N GLU A 419 0.11 -13.11 22.55
CA GLU A 419 -0.92 -12.67 23.47
C GLU A 419 -1.76 -11.57 22.81
N GLU A 420 -2.97 -11.91 22.38
CA GLU A 420 -3.91 -10.97 21.75
C GLU A 420 -4.71 -10.18 22.82
N ALA A 421 -5.33 -9.08 22.39
CA ALA A 421 -6.22 -8.26 23.21
C ALA A 421 -7.46 -9.06 23.67
N GLN A 422 -8.13 -8.57 24.71
CA GLN A 422 -9.43 -9.11 25.11
C GLN A 422 -10.55 -8.38 24.34
N PRO A 423 -11.60 -9.06 23.87
CA PRO A 423 -12.76 -8.40 23.29
C PRO A 423 -13.35 -7.34 24.22
N GLY A 424 -13.61 -6.14 23.67
CA GLY A 424 -14.02 -4.94 24.41
C GLY A 424 -12.92 -4.23 25.20
N GLY A 425 -11.70 -4.76 25.22
CA GLY A 425 -10.54 -4.17 25.91
C GLY A 425 -9.71 -3.22 25.05
N PRO A 426 -8.69 -2.59 25.64
CA PRO A 426 -7.67 -1.86 24.89
C PRO A 426 -6.85 -2.81 24.01
N HIS A 427 -6.13 -2.23 23.05
CA HIS A 427 -5.27 -2.94 22.13
C HIS A 427 -4.14 -3.68 22.86
N LYS A 428 -3.60 -4.68 22.18
CA LYS A 428 -2.40 -5.39 22.63
C LYS A 428 -1.51 -5.71 21.45
N CYS A 429 -0.27 -5.28 21.55
CA CYS A 429 0.82 -5.62 20.62
C CYS A 429 1.73 -6.67 21.25
N TYR A 430 2.05 -7.70 20.47
CA TYR A 430 2.98 -8.77 20.81
C TYR A 430 4.16 -8.74 19.85
N ASP A 431 5.37 -8.53 20.37
CA ASP A 431 6.62 -8.72 19.62
C ASP A 431 7.08 -10.17 19.79
N TYR A 432 7.18 -10.91 18.68
CA TYR A 432 7.62 -12.31 18.68
C TYR A 432 9.09 -12.45 19.07
N LYS A 433 9.42 -13.48 19.84
CA LYS A 433 10.74 -13.69 20.45
C LYS A 433 11.55 -14.80 19.78
N THR A 434 10.90 -15.67 19.02
CA THR A 434 11.52 -16.84 18.36
C THR A 434 11.83 -16.61 16.87
N VAL A 435 11.58 -15.39 16.37
CA VAL A 435 12.01 -14.95 15.03
C VAL A 435 13.50 -14.59 15.01
N ASP A 436 14.12 -14.66 13.84
CA ASP A 436 15.43 -14.06 13.60
C ASP A 436 15.34 -12.55 13.84
N GLU A 437 16.24 -12.00 14.66
CA GLU A 437 16.23 -10.59 15.04
C GLU A 437 16.28 -9.63 13.84
N LYS A 438 16.84 -10.06 12.69
CA LYS A 438 16.86 -9.27 11.45
C LYS A 438 15.47 -9.06 10.85
N PHE A 439 14.51 -9.91 11.20
CA PHE A 439 13.15 -9.97 10.66
C PHE A 439 12.09 -9.96 11.78
N PRO A 440 12.04 -8.91 12.62
CA PRO A 440 11.15 -8.86 13.76
C PRO A 440 9.69 -8.86 13.30
N VAL A 441 8.85 -9.62 14.02
CA VAL A 441 7.40 -9.71 13.79
C VAL A 441 6.65 -9.08 14.96
N ARG A 442 5.79 -8.11 14.67
CA ARG A 442 4.87 -7.48 15.63
C ARG A 442 3.42 -7.80 15.26
N TRP A 443 2.62 -8.25 16.22
CA TRP A 443 1.21 -8.55 16.02
C TRP A 443 0.35 -7.74 17.00
N CYS A 444 -0.44 -6.82 16.48
CA CYS A 444 -1.30 -5.95 17.27
C CYS A 444 -2.78 -6.26 17.01
N THR A 445 -3.57 -6.28 18.08
CA THR A 445 -5.00 -6.67 18.03
C THR A 445 -5.84 -5.74 18.89
N GLN A 446 -7.10 -5.49 18.50
CA GLN A 446 -8.10 -4.78 19.30
C GLN A 446 -9.53 -5.27 18.94
N SER A 447 -10.52 -5.04 19.80
CA SER A 447 -11.92 -4.93 19.33
C SER A 447 -12.10 -3.68 18.47
N GLY A 448 -12.74 -3.84 17.32
CA GLY A 448 -12.80 -2.88 16.23
C GLY A 448 -13.10 -3.58 14.92
N GLY A 449 -13.79 -2.89 14.01
CA GLY A 449 -14.13 -3.40 12.68
C GLY A 449 -13.03 -3.12 11.64
N HIS A 450 -13.42 -3.16 10.37
CA HIS A 450 -12.54 -2.87 9.22
C HIS A 450 -12.14 -1.38 9.15
N LEU A 451 -11.09 -0.98 9.88
CA LEU A 451 -10.58 0.38 9.96
C LEU A 451 -9.08 0.40 10.30
N TRP A 452 -8.35 1.43 9.88
CA TRP A 452 -6.92 1.54 10.16
C TRP A 452 -6.59 2.32 11.43
N ASP A 453 -7.47 3.24 11.84
CA ASP A 453 -7.23 4.22 12.89
C ASP A 453 -7.80 3.76 14.25
N HIS A 454 -7.55 2.50 14.63
CA HIS A 454 -8.03 1.90 15.88
C HIS A 454 -7.65 2.74 17.10
N LYS A 455 -8.58 2.84 18.06
CA LYS A 455 -8.46 3.67 19.27
C LYS A 455 -8.91 2.84 20.47
N ASP A 456 -8.16 2.92 21.56
CA ASP A 456 -8.54 2.26 22.80
C ASP A 456 -9.88 2.78 23.35
N PRO A 457 -10.60 1.98 24.15
CA PRO A 457 -11.82 2.42 24.81
C PRO A 457 -11.63 3.77 25.54
N GLY A 458 -12.42 4.77 25.14
CA GLY A 458 -12.38 6.12 25.70
C GLY A 458 -11.29 7.06 25.13
N GLN A 459 -10.46 6.61 24.18
CA GLN A 459 -9.42 7.44 23.57
C GLN A 459 -9.88 8.11 22.27
N GLY A 460 -9.54 9.39 22.12
CA GLY A 460 -9.79 10.15 20.88
C GLY A 460 -8.71 10.02 19.80
N GLN A 461 -7.54 9.48 20.15
CA GLN A 461 -6.39 9.30 19.26
C GLN A 461 -6.18 7.82 18.93
N SER A 462 -5.65 7.54 17.74
CA SER A 462 -5.28 6.18 17.34
C SER A 462 -3.90 5.80 17.88
N TRP A 463 -3.77 4.57 18.35
CA TRP A 463 -2.48 3.97 18.75
C TRP A 463 -1.72 3.38 17.56
N VAL A 464 -2.39 3.05 16.45
CA VAL A 464 -1.81 2.35 15.29
C VAL A 464 -0.61 3.11 14.71
N PRO A 465 -0.66 4.43 14.45
CA PRO A 465 0.48 5.16 13.92
C PRO A 465 1.69 5.11 14.86
N GLN A 466 1.46 5.22 16.18
CA GLN A 466 2.51 5.16 17.19
C GLN A 466 3.16 3.77 17.25
N ALA A 467 2.35 2.70 17.28
CA ALA A 467 2.84 1.33 17.31
C ALA A 467 3.63 0.95 16.04
N THR A 468 3.20 1.44 14.87
CA THR A 468 3.96 1.32 13.60
C THR A 468 5.23 2.15 13.62
N TRP A 469 5.19 3.40 14.11
CA TRP A 469 6.35 4.28 14.19
C TRP A 469 7.44 3.67 15.08
N GLU A 470 7.07 3.11 16.23
CA GLU A 470 7.99 2.34 17.08
C GLU A 470 8.59 1.13 16.34
N PHE A 471 7.76 0.39 15.60
CA PHE A 471 8.20 -0.78 14.85
C PHE A 471 9.25 -0.43 13.78
N ILE A 472 9.00 0.59 12.94
CA ILE A 472 9.95 1.00 11.88
C ILE A 472 11.21 1.72 12.42
N ASN A 473 11.19 2.17 13.68
CA ASN A 473 12.36 2.72 14.37
C ASN A 473 13.24 1.66 15.08
N LYS A 474 12.88 0.36 15.02
CA LYS A 474 13.75 -0.73 15.51
C LYS A 474 15.00 -0.98 14.65
N PHE A 475 14.97 -0.54 13.39
CA PHE A 475 15.80 -1.04 12.29
C PHE A 475 17.09 -0.30 11.99
#